data_AF-A0A7G3AVJ7-F1
#
_entry.id   AF-A0A7G3AVJ7-F1
#
_cell.length_a   1.000
_cell.length_b   1.000
_cell.length_c   1.000
_cell.angle_alpha   90.00
_cell.angle_beta   90.00
_cell.angle_gamma   90.00
#
_symmetry.space_group_name_H-M   'P 1'
#
loop_
_entity.id
_entity.type
_entity.pdbx_description
1 polymer ?
#
loop_
_entity_poly.entity_id
_entity_poly.type
_entity_poly.pdbx_seq_one_letter_code
_entity_poly.pdbx_strand_id
1 'polypeptide(L)'
;LEASNEITLIFYVVLNLLYSQETQRRFFPVFPILPTSEHFSSVLQLIVHILVFRKMAADTTKKVQEYKDTLIKEAEDLIIRGFPEKIVKLNEILATPEFANRNFADVYQELNIPVPDAIPVNSYGDAKEDPPPTKKARMETTVSGTKVMALPSGSVHCNAPICDLIKIVKPVIRGLVEDSNVLKMWISFLIPKIEDGNNFGVSIQEDTLSEIQTVESESAAFFEQISRYFISRAKVISKVAKYPHVEDYTRAVHELDEKEYLSLWLVMCEVRNRYCSLHDIVTKNLEKLKKPRSSNAESLY
;
A
#
# COMPACT_ATOMS: atom_id res chain seq x y z
N LEU A 1 -28.27 8.69 -45.19
CA LEU A 1 -28.48 7.57 -46.15
C LEU A 1 -27.18 6.84 -46.49
N GLU A 2 -25.99 7.44 -46.39
CA GLU A 2 -24.72 6.79 -46.75
C GLU A 2 -24.19 5.77 -45.72
N ALA A 3 -24.33 6.03 -44.41
CA ALA A 3 -23.91 5.07 -43.36
C ALA A 3 -24.70 3.74 -43.39
N SER A 4 -25.93 3.76 -43.93
CA SER A 4 -26.75 2.55 -44.10
C SER A 4 -26.16 1.63 -45.17
N ASN A 5 -25.53 2.18 -46.21
CA ASN A 5 -24.99 1.38 -47.31
C ASN A 5 -23.68 0.71 -46.93
N GLU A 6 -22.81 1.36 -46.14
CA GLU A 6 -21.57 0.73 -45.68
C GLU A 6 -21.82 -0.37 -44.65
N ILE A 7 -22.72 -0.16 -43.69
CA ILE A 7 -23.10 -1.20 -42.72
C ILE A 7 -23.79 -2.36 -43.44
N THR A 8 -24.65 -2.08 -44.42
CA THR A 8 -25.29 -3.13 -45.23
C THR A 8 -24.25 -3.91 -46.05
N LEU A 9 -23.25 -3.23 -46.63
CA LEU A 9 -22.19 -3.89 -47.39
C LEU A 9 -21.28 -4.74 -46.50
N ILE A 10 -20.92 -4.24 -45.31
CA ILE A 10 -20.14 -5.00 -44.32
C ILE A 10 -20.93 -6.21 -43.82
N PHE A 11 -22.22 -6.03 -43.50
CA PHE A 11 -23.10 -7.13 -43.08
C PHE A 11 -23.28 -8.17 -44.19
N TYR A 12 -23.41 -7.71 -45.44
CA TYR A 12 -23.50 -8.57 -46.63
C TYR A 12 -22.22 -9.38 -46.84
N VAL A 13 -21.05 -8.78 -46.66
CA VAL A 13 -19.75 -9.46 -46.77
C VAL A 13 -19.53 -10.45 -45.63
N VAL A 14 -19.95 -10.13 -44.39
CA VAL A 14 -19.85 -11.04 -43.23
C VAL A 14 -20.77 -12.26 -43.39
N LEU A 15 -22.01 -12.07 -43.88
CA LEU A 15 -22.93 -13.16 -44.22
C LEU A 15 -22.39 -14.10 -45.31
N ASN A 16 -21.55 -13.57 -46.22
CA ASN A 16 -20.87 -14.34 -47.26
C ASN A 16 -19.63 -15.11 -46.78
N LEU A 17 -19.02 -14.68 -45.67
CA LEU A 17 -17.84 -15.35 -45.09
C LEU A 17 -18.21 -16.48 -44.12
N LEU A 18 -19.42 -16.47 -43.53
CA LEU A 18 -19.81 -17.41 -42.47
C LEU A 18 -20.71 -18.57 -42.93
N TYR A 19 -21.37 -18.46 -44.08
CA TYR A 19 -22.37 -19.45 -44.52
C TYR A 19 -22.05 -20.00 -45.91
N SER A 20 -22.20 -21.33 -46.06
CA SER A 20 -22.10 -21.98 -47.37
C SER A 20 -23.20 -21.47 -48.32
N GLN A 21 -22.94 -21.50 -49.63
CA GLN A 21 -23.90 -21.06 -50.66
C GLN A 21 -25.29 -21.71 -50.52
N GLU A 22 -25.34 -22.96 -50.06
CA GLU A 22 -26.57 -23.71 -49.83
C GLU A 22 -27.34 -23.19 -48.61
N THR A 23 -26.62 -22.81 -47.55
CA THR A 23 -27.21 -22.16 -46.37
C THR A 23 -27.72 -20.76 -46.68
N GLN A 24 -27.02 -20.02 -47.54
CA GLN A 24 -27.43 -18.67 -47.96
C GLN A 24 -28.73 -18.69 -48.78
N ARG A 25 -28.88 -19.64 -49.71
CA ARG A 25 -30.13 -19.81 -50.48
C ARG A 25 -31.33 -20.10 -49.59
N ARG A 26 -31.13 -20.79 -48.46
CA ARG A 26 -32.21 -21.22 -47.57
C ARG A 26 -32.73 -20.10 -46.68
N PHE A 27 -31.87 -19.17 -46.25
CA PHE A 27 -32.24 -18.12 -45.29
C PHE A 27 -32.35 -16.72 -45.92
N PHE A 28 -31.73 -16.47 -47.08
CA PHE A 28 -31.67 -15.13 -47.70
C PHE A 28 -31.88 -15.18 -49.23
N PRO A 29 -33.08 -15.58 -49.71
CA PRO A 29 -33.32 -15.92 -51.12
C PRO A 29 -33.37 -14.73 -52.10
N VAL A 30 -33.47 -13.50 -51.60
CA VAL A 30 -33.66 -12.29 -52.45
C VAL A 30 -32.31 -11.64 -52.83
N PHE A 31 -31.21 -12.18 -52.33
CA PHE A 31 -29.89 -11.56 -52.43
C PHE A 31 -28.99 -12.25 -53.49
N PRO A 32 -28.32 -11.48 -54.37
CA PRO A 32 -27.51 -12.04 -55.45
C PRO A 32 -26.27 -12.76 -54.93
N ILE A 33 -26.11 -14.01 -55.37
CA ILE A 33 -25.00 -14.90 -55.03
C ILE A 33 -23.82 -14.60 -55.97
N LEU A 34 -22.65 -14.26 -55.42
CA LEU A 34 -21.44 -13.99 -56.20
C LEU A 34 -20.55 -15.26 -56.29
N PRO A 35 -19.80 -15.44 -57.40
CA PRO A 35 -18.89 -16.56 -57.55
C PRO A 35 -17.70 -16.42 -56.59
N THR A 36 -17.32 -17.52 -55.93
CA THR A 36 -16.16 -17.58 -55.03
C THR A 36 -14.88 -17.42 -55.85
N SER A 37 -14.29 -16.23 -55.86
CA SER A 37 -12.91 -16.08 -56.29
C SER A 37 -11.99 -16.36 -55.08
N GLU A 38 -11.00 -17.21 -55.27
CA GLU A 38 -9.98 -17.56 -54.26
C GLU A 38 -9.05 -16.38 -53.88
N HIS A 39 -9.39 -15.16 -54.33
CA HIS A 39 -8.67 -13.92 -54.08
C HIS A 39 -9.57 -12.83 -53.50
N PHE A 40 -10.43 -13.16 -52.53
CA PHE A 40 -10.84 -12.16 -51.52
C PHE A 40 -9.63 -11.89 -50.61
N SER A 41 -8.79 -11.04 -51.19
CA SER A 41 -7.38 -10.76 -50.94
C SER A 41 -7.04 -10.50 -49.48
N SER A 42 -5.85 -10.94 -49.05
CA SER A 42 -5.18 -10.62 -47.78
C SER A 42 -5.27 -9.14 -47.39
N VAL A 43 -5.42 -8.25 -48.38
CA VAL A 43 -5.69 -6.81 -48.19
C VAL A 43 -6.99 -6.54 -47.43
N LEU A 44 -8.08 -7.26 -47.69
CA LEU A 44 -9.35 -7.09 -47.00
C LEU A 44 -9.30 -7.61 -45.55
N GLN A 45 -8.60 -8.74 -45.31
CA GLN A 45 -8.31 -9.21 -43.96
C GLN A 45 -7.45 -8.20 -43.18
N LEU A 46 -6.44 -7.61 -43.83
CA LEU A 46 -5.62 -6.56 -43.24
C LEU A 46 -6.45 -5.32 -42.88
N ILE A 47 -7.37 -4.88 -43.74
CA ILE A 47 -8.28 -3.76 -43.46
C ILE A 47 -9.18 -4.05 -42.25
N VAL A 48 -9.78 -5.25 -42.18
CA VAL A 48 -10.61 -5.66 -41.04
C VAL A 48 -9.78 -5.69 -39.75
N HIS A 49 -8.57 -6.25 -39.77
CA HIS A 49 -7.67 -6.23 -38.63
C HIS A 49 -7.29 -4.81 -38.20
N ILE A 50 -6.99 -3.89 -39.14
CA ILE A 50 -6.70 -2.49 -38.83
C ILE A 50 -7.91 -1.79 -38.20
N LEU A 51 -9.12 -2.03 -38.71
CA LEU A 51 -10.35 -1.44 -38.17
C LEU A 51 -10.67 -1.97 -36.77
N VAL A 52 -10.53 -3.29 -36.54
CA VAL A 52 -10.68 -3.91 -35.22
C VAL A 52 -9.65 -3.36 -34.25
N PHE A 53 -8.38 -3.28 -34.64
CA PHE A 53 -7.31 -2.74 -33.81
C PHE A 53 -7.55 -1.26 -33.45
N ARG A 54 -7.96 -0.44 -34.43
CA ARG A 54 -8.34 0.97 -34.18
C ARG A 54 -9.52 1.10 -33.22
N LYS A 55 -10.54 0.24 -33.35
CA LYS A 55 -11.68 0.23 -32.44
C LYS A 55 -11.27 -0.17 -31.02
N MET A 56 -10.46 -1.22 -30.87
CA MET A 56 -9.95 -1.64 -29.55
C MET A 56 -9.07 -0.56 -28.91
N ALA A 57 -8.26 0.15 -29.70
CA ALA A 57 -7.49 1.30 -29.22
C ALA A 57 -8.41 2.43 -28.74
N ALA A 58 -9.44 2.79 -29.51
CA ALA A 58 -10.41 3.82 -29.13
C ALA A 58 -11.19 3.44 -27.86
N ASP A 59 -11.63 2.19 -27.74
CA ASP A 59 -12.32 1.68 -26.55
C ASP A 59 -11.40 1.73 -25.32
N THR A 60 -10.11 1.43 -25.49
CA THR A 60 -9.11 1.51 -24.43
C THR A 60 -8.87 2.97 -24.00
N THR A 61 -8.71 3.89 -24.95
CA THR A 61 -8.58 5.33 -24.67
C THR A 61 -9.79 5.86 -23.90
N LYS A 62 -10.99 5.43 -24.27
CA LYS A 62 -12.22 5.81 -23.56
C LYS A 62 -12.19 5.36 -22.10
N LYS A 63 -11.82 4.10 -21.83
CA LYS A 63 -11.71 3.58 -20.46
C LYS A 63 -10.69 4.33 -19.61
N VAL A 64 -9.55 4.72 -20.20
CA VAL A 64 -8.54 5.54 -19.52
C VAL A 64 -9.08 6.93 -19.18
N GLN A 65 -9.85 7.53 -20.09
CA GLN A 65 -10.48 8.83 -19.81
C GLN A 65 -11.52 8.72 -18.70
N GLU A 66 -12.36 7.68 -18.71
CA GLU A 66 -13.34 7.43 -17.64
C GLU A 66 -12.67 7.23 -16.28
N TYR A 67 -11.54 6.51 -16.23
CA TYR A 67 -10.73 6.36 -15.02
C TYR A 67 -10.20 7.71 -14.53
N LYS A 68 -9.61 8.53 -15.43
CA LYS A 68 -9.11 9.86 -15.10
C LYS A 68 -10.22 10.75 -14.53
N ASP A 69 -11.37 10.79 -15.18
CA ASP A 69 -12.51 11.61 -14.75
C ASP A 69 -13.07 11.16 -13.40
N THR A 70 -13.06 9.85 -13.14
CA THR A 70 -13.48 9.27 -11.85
C THR A 70 -12.51 9.65 -10.74
N LEU A 71 -11.20 9.49 -10.98
CA LEU A 71 -10.16 9.83 -10.00
C LEU A 71 -10.18 11.33 -9.67
N ILE A 72 -10.40 12.19 -10.66
CA ILE A 72 -10.50 13.64 -10.42
C ILE A 72 -11.67 13.95 -9.48
N LYS A 73 -12.84 13.35 -9.69
CA LYS A 73 -14.00 13.55 -8.81
C LYS A 73 -13.75 13.02 -7.41
N GLU A 74 -13.14 11.84 -7.30
CA GLU A 74 -12.80 11.23 -6.01
C GLU A 74 -11.81 12.10 -5.22
N ALA A 75 -10.77 12.61 -5.88
CA ALA A 75 -9.79 13.48 -5.24
C ALA A 75 -10.41 14.80 -4.77
N GLU A 76 -11.28 15.42 -5.56
CA GLU A 76 -11.97 16.66 -5.17
C GLU A 76 -12.90 16.45 -3.98
N ASP A 77 -13.63 15.34 -3.97
CA ASP A 77 -14.48 14.95 -2.85
C ASP A 77 -13.68 14.67 -1.57
N LEU A 78 -12.54 13.99 -1.74
CA LEU A 78 -11.60 13.69 -0.67
C LEU A 78 -11.05 14.98 -0.03
N ILE A 79 -10.70 15.99 -0.83
CA ILE A 79 -10.22 17.28 -0.32
C ILE A 79 -11.32 18.02 0.44
N ILE A 80 -12.52 18.13 -0.15
CA ILE A 80 -13.60 18.98 0.38
C ILE A 80 -14.26 18.37 1.62
N ARG A 81 -14.47 17.04 1.62
CA ARG A 81 -15.20 16.34 2.69
C ARG A 81 -14.31 15.38 3.46
N GLY A 82 -13.59 14.52 2.73
CA GLY A 82 -12.84 13.41 3.34
C GLY A 82 -11.75 13.87 4.31
N PHE A 83 -10.91 14.83 3.93
CA PHE A 83 -9.81 15.32 4.76
C PHE A 83 -10.28 15.99 6.05
N PRO A 84 -11.23 16.96 6.01
CA PRO A 84 -11.82 17.51 7.22
C PRO A 84 -12.40 16.45 8.16
N GLU A 85 -13.17 15.49 7.64
CA GLU A 85 -13.75 14.39 8.43
C GLU A 85 -12.67 13.53 9.10
N LYS A 86 -11.61 13.18 8.35
CA LYS A 86 -10.47 12.41 8.88
C LYS A 86 -9.72 13.17 9.96
N ILE A 87 -9.47 14.47 9.78
CA ILE A 87 -8.78 15.30 10.77
C ILE A 87 -9.55 15.30 12.10
N VAL A 88 -10.86 15.53 12.05
CA VAL A 88 -11.72 15.53 13.24
C VAL A 88 -11.69 14.16 13.92
N LYS A 89 -11.91 13.08 13.15
CA LYS A 89 -11.88 11.71 13.66
C LYS A 89 -10.54 11.34 14.29
N LEU A 90 -9.42 11.74 13.70
CA LEU A 90 -8.09 11.48 14.27
C LEU A 90 -7.88 12.26 15.57
N ASN A 91 -8.43 13.46 15.66
CA ASN A 91 -8.39 14.23 16.90
C ASN A 91 -9.22 13.58 18.01
N GLU A 92 -10.38 13.01 17.67
CA GLU A 92 -11.19 12.22 18.61
C GLU A 92 -10.45 10.97 19.08
N ILE A 93 -9.80 10.23 18.17
CA ILE A 93 -8.98 9.05 18.52
C ILE A 93 -7.85 9.45 19.47
N LEU A 94 -7.14 10.54 19.19
CA LEU A 94 -6.04 11.02 20.04
C LEU A 94 -6.52 11.48 21.43
N ALA A 95 -7.80 11.81 21.59
CA ALA A 95 -8.41 12.15 22.87
C ALA A 95 -8.87 10.93 23.69
N THR A 96 -8.86 9.73 23.11
CA THR A 96 -9.23 8.50 23.82
C THR A 96 -8.19 8.11 24.86
N PRO A 97 -8.55 7.41 25.96
CA PRO A 97 -7.62 6.98 27.00
C PRO A 97 -6.46 6.10 26.50
N GLU A 98 -6.60 5.47 25.34
CA GLU A 98 -5.57 4.66 24.69
C GLU A 98 -4.34 5.51 24.31
N PHE A 99 -4.54 6.80 24.04
CA PHE A 99 -3.52 7.75 23.57
C PHE A 99 -3.35 8.98 24.49
N ALA A 100 -4.43 9.48 25.09
CA ALA A 100 -4.39 10.66 25.94
C ALA A 100 -4.00 10.31 27.38
N ASN A 101 -2.99 11.01 27.92
CA ASN A 101 -2.57 10.93 29.33
C ASN A 101 -2.25 9.52 29.86
N ARG A 102 -2.00 8.55 28.97
CA ARG A 102 -1.69 7.18 29.35
C ARG A 102 -0.23 7.03 29.77
N ASN A 103 -0.01 6.29 30.85
CA ASN A 103 1.30 6.12 31.47
C ASN A 103 2.09 5.02 30.74
N PHE A 104 3.42 5.15 30.70
CA PHE A 104 4.31 4.10 30.19
C PHE A 104 4.13 2.77 30.92
N ALA A 105 3.77 2.79 32.20
CA ALA A 105 3.47 1.57 32.95
C ALA A 105 2.28 0.77 32.39
N ASP A 106 1.36 1.41 31.65
CA ASP A 106 0.13 0.79 31.12
C ASP A 106 0.38 -0.10 29.89
N VAL A 107 1.62 -0.17 29.39
CA VAL A 107 2.03 -1.10 28.33
C VAL A 107 2.93 -2.22 28.85
N TYR A 108 3.14 -2.31 30.17
CA TYR A 108 3.91 -3.39 30.76
C TYR A 108 3.30 -4.76 30.43
N GLN A 109 4.16 -5.71 30.09
CA GLN A 109 3.79 -7.12 29.98
C GLN A 109 4.86 -8.02 30.56
N GLU A 110 4.43 -8.90 31.45
CA GLU A 110 5.31 -9.87 32.10
C GLU A 110 5.89 -10.86 31.08
N LEU A 111 7.20 -11.11 31.22
CA LEU A 111 7.91 -12.12 30.46
C LEU A 111 7.94 -13.42 31.27
N ASN A 112 7.17 -14.41 30.85
CA ASN A 112 7.16 -15.74 31.43
C ASN A 112 8.46 -16.50 31.10
N ILE A 113 9.62 -16.06 31.60
CA ILE A 113 10.93 -16.73 31.45
C ILE A 113 11.56 -16.86 32.85
N PRO A 114 11.65 -18.07 33.43
CA PRO A 114 12.23 -18.26 34.75
C PRO A 114 13.75 -18.07 34.71
N VAL A 115 14.29 -17.45 35.76
CA VAL A 115 15.72 -17.46 36.04
C VAL A 115 16.07 -18.78 36.73
N PRO A 116 16.93 -19.63 36.15
CA PRO A 116 17.37 -20.85 36.82
C PRO A 116 18.13 -20.52 38.09
N ASP A 117 17.91 -21.32 39.14
CA ASP A 117 18.65 -21.19 40.39
C ASP A 117 20.16 -21.32 40.15
N ALA A 118 20.94 -20.49 40.84
CA ALA A 118 22.39 -20.58 40.81
C ALA A 118 22.80 -21.95 41.35
N ILE A 119 23.53 -22.74 40.54
CA ILE A 119 24.14 -23.98 41.03
C ILE A 119 25.19 -23.56 42.07
N PRO A 120 25.06 -23.98 43.34
CA PRO A 120 26.06 -23.67 44.35
C PRO A 120 27.36 -24.37 43.96
N VAL A 121 28.35 -23.59 43.52
CA VAL A 121 29.72 -24.07 43.34
C VAL A 121 30.36 -24.07 44.72
N ASN A 122 30.37 -25.21 45.40
CA ASN A 122 31.15 -25.41 46.61
C ASN A 122 32.65 -25.34 46.27
N SER A 123 33.21 -24.13 46.22
CA SER A 123 34.65 -23.91 46.12
C SER A 123 35.26 -23.88 47.52
N TYR A 124 35.42 -25.05 48.14
CA TYR A 124 36.47 -25.31 49.14
C TYR A 124 36.83 -26.79 49.11
N GLY A 125 38.02 -27.13 48.59
CA GLY A 125 38.59 -28.48 48.72
C GLY A 125 39.57 -28.87 47.61
N ASP A 126 40.81 -28.44 47.76
CA ASP A 126 42.05 -29.02 47.24
C ASP A 126 42.30 -29.17 45.73
N ALA A 127 43.32 -28.44 45.30
CA ALA A 127 44.14 -28.77 44.15
C ALA A 127 44.67 -30.21 44.26
N LYS A 128 44.26 -31.09 43.34
CA LYS A 128 45.06 -32.21 42.81
C LYS A 128 44.41 -32.84 41.57
N GLU A 129 45.13 -32.69 40.46
CA GLU A 129 45.23 -33.56 39.27
C GLU A 129 43.96 -33.85 38.44
N ASP A 130 44.01 -33.41 37.18
CA ASP A 130 43.11 -33.80 36.09
C ASP A 130 43.02 -35.32 35.91
N PRO A 131 41.79 -35.84 35.66
CA PRO A 131 41.60 -36.99 34.78
C PRO A 131 40.72 -36.64 33.54
N PRO A 132 40.85 -37.42 32.44
CA PRO A 132 40.43 -37.04 31.08
C PRO A 132 38.90 -37.06 30.86
N PRO A 133 38.41 -36.47 29.75
CA PRO A 133 36.97 -36.24 29.55
C PRO A 133 36.24 -37.56 29.32
N THR A 134 35.52 -38.03 30.33
CA THR A 134 34.66 -39.20 30.22
C THR A 134 33.32 -38.83 29.58
N LYS A 135 33.12 -39.42 28.41
CA LYS A 135 31.91 -39.51 27.58
C LYS A 135 30.60 -39.23 28.31
N LYS A 136 29.89 -38.24 27.77
CA LYS A 136 28.44 -38.03 27.86
C LYS A 136 27.69 -39.37 27.96
N ALA A 137 27.01 -39.60 29.08
CA ALA A 137 25.97 -40.61 29.15
C ALA A 137 24.82 -40.16 28.24
N ARG A 138 24.76 -40.78 27.06
CA ARG A 138 23.70 -40.68 26.08
C ARG A 138 22.46 -41.35 26.67
N MET A 139 21.53 -40.56 27.23
CA MET A 139 20.15 -41.01 27.34
C MET A 139 19.47 -40.70 26.00
N GLU A 140 19.39 -41.73 25.16
CA GLU A 140 18.61 -41.72 23.94
C GLU A 140 17.12 -41.59 24.29
N THR A 141 16.54 -40.46 23.95
CA THR A 141 15.17 -40.44 23.45
C THR A 141 15.23 -39.70 22.12
N THR A 142 15.32 -40.50 21.07
CA THR A 142 15.39 -40.08 19.69
C THR A 142 14.07 -39.45 19.27
N VAL A 143 13.98 -38.13 19.40
CA VAL A 143 13.12 -37.33 18.55
C VAL A 143 14.06 -36.39 17.81
N SER A 144 14.28 -36.67 16.52
CA SER A 144 15.04 -35.80 15.61
C SER A 144 14.23 -34.52 15.38
N GLY A 145 14.28 -33.62 16.36
CA GLY A 145 13.76 -32.26 16.28
C GLY A 145 14.91 -31.26 16.22
N THR A 146 14.64 -30.10 15.62
CA THR A 146 15.54 -28.95 15.71
C THR A 146 15.83 -28.64 17.17
N LYS A 147 17.08 -28.37 17.54
CA LYS A 147 17.44 -27.89 18.89
C LYS A 147 16.73 -26.56 19.15
N VAL A 148 15.59 -26.59 19.83
CA VAL A 148 14.86 -25.40 20.28
C VAL A 148 15.35 -25.07 21.69
N MET A 149 15.57 -23.79 22.00
CA MET A 149 15.82 -23.39 23.39
C MET A 149 14.59 -23.72 24.22
N ALA A 150 14.78 -24.48 25.29
CA ALA A 150 13.69 -24.79 26.20
C ALA A 150 13.26 -23.49 26.90
N LEU A 151 12.01 -23.06 26.66
CA LEU A 151 11.33 -22.09 27.50
C LEU A 151 10.50 -22.91 28.51
N PRO A 152 10.97 -23.10 29.75
CA PRO A 152 10.36 -24.06 30.68
C PRO A 152 8.92 -23.70 31.05
N SER A 153 8.58 -22.42 30.93
CA SER A 153 7.30 -21.77 31.23
C SER A 153 6.38 -21.63 30.02
N GLY A 154 6.74 -22.18 28.86
CA GLY A 154 5.94 -22.10 27.63
C GLY A 154 6.34 -20.94 26.72
N SER A 155 5.43 -20.51 25.83
CA SER A 155 5.72 -19.48 24.82
C SER A 155 5.72 -18.06 25.41
N VAL A 156 6.60 -17.20 24.91
CA VAL A 156 6.56 -15.76 25.20
C VAL A 156 5.62 -15.07 24.23
N HIS A 157 4.57 -14.43 24.75
CA HIS A 157 3.57 -13.74 23.93
C HIS A 157 4.05 -12.35 23.44
N CYS A 158 3.44 -11.86 22.36
CA CYS A 158 3.56 -10.46 21.95
C CYS A 158 2.96 -9.54 23.00
N ASN A 159 3.42 -8.29 23.07
CA ASN A 159 2.88 -7.29 23.99
C ASN A 159 1.42 -6.94 23.58
N ALA A 160 0.44 -7.37 24.35
CA ALA A 160 -0.98 -7.20 24.04
C ALA A 160 -1.40 -5.71 23.97
N PRO A 161 -1.08 -4.87 24.97
CA PRO A 161 -1.32 -3.42 24.89
C PRO A 161 -0.79 -2.76 23.61
N ILE A 162 0.45 -3.07 23.21
CA ILE A 162 1.05 -2.55 21.98
C ILE A 162 0.35 -3.11 20.75
N CYS A 163 0.04 -4.41 20.73
CA CYS A 163 -0.72 -5.02 19.64
C CYS A 163 -2.09 -4.39 19.44
N ASP A 164 -2.79 -4.02 20.51
CA ASP A 164 -4.10 -3.36 20.44
C ASP A 164 -4.00 -1.94 19.87
N LEU A 165 -3.00 -1.16 20.27
CA LEU A 165 -2.71 0.13 19.64
C LEU A 165 -2.39 -0.02 18.15
N ILE A 166 -1.56 -1.00 17.78
CA ILE A 166 -1.20 -1.26 16.38
C ILE A 166 -2.43 -1.55 15.50
N LYS A 167 -3.47 -2.21 16.04
CA LYS A 167 -4.74 -2.46 15.32
C LYS A 167 -5.47 -1.17 14.96
N ILE A 168 -5.32 -0.12 15.78
CA ILE A 168 -5.90 1.21 15.53
C ILE A 168 -5.02 2.01 14.57
N VAL A 169 -3.70 2.01 14.79
CA VAL A 169 -2.73 2.85 14.06
C VAL A 169 -2.53 2.38 12.61
N LYS A 170 -2.44 1.07 12.36
CA LYS A 170 -2.15 0.54 11.00
C LYS A 170 -3.15 0.99 9.93
N PRO A 171 -4.48 0.88 10.13
CA PRO A 171 -5.47 1.35 9.16
C PRO A 171 -5.37 2.85 8.89
N VAL A 172 -5.02 3.65 9.90
CA VAL A 172 -4.88 5.10 9.80
C VAL A 172 -3.69 5.48 8.92
N ILE A 173 -2.52 4.86 9.14
CA ILE A 173 -1.34 5.05 8.28
C ILE A 173 -1.66 4.64 6.84
N ARG A 174 -2.25 3.46 6.66
CA ARG A 174 -2.60 2.95 5.33
C ARG A 174 -3.52 3.92 4.59
N GLY A 175 -4.53 4.45 5.28
CA GLY A 175 -5.44 5.43 4.70
C GLY A 175 -4.72 6.68 4.22
N LEU A 176 -3.72 7.19 4.95
CA LEU A 176 -2.94 8.36 4.51
C LEU A 176 -2.13 8.04 3.24
N VAL A 177 -1.52 6.86 3.16
CA VAL A 177 -0.79 6.43 1.94
C VAL A 177 -1.74 6.36 0.73
N GLU A 178 -2.91 5.74 0.89
CA GLU A 178 -3.90 5.60 -0.19
C GLU A 178 -4.42 6.96 -0.64
N ASP A 179 -4.80 7.83 0.30
CA ASP A 179 -5.28 9.19 0.02
C ASP A 179 -4.21 10.07 -0.65
N SER A 180 -2.96 10.04 -0.16
CA SER A 180 -1.85 10.76 -0.78
C SER A 180 -1.59 10.28 -2.20
N ASN A 181 -1.75 8.98 -2.48
CA ASN A 181 -1.60 8.44 -3.83
C ASN A 181 -2.69 8.96 -4.79
N VAL A 182 -3.94 9.05 -4.31
CA VAL A 182 -5.06 9.65 -5.07
C VAL A 182 -4.77 11.12 -5.40
N LEU A 183 -4.34 11.93 -4.42
CA LEU A 183 -3.98 13.33 -4.65
C LEU A 183 -2.80 13.51 -5.60
N LYS A 184 -1.77 12.68 -5.47
CA LYS A 184 -0.61 12.65 -6.36
C LYS A 184 -1.06 12.46 -7.81
N MET A 185 -1.93 11.48 -8.06
CA MET A 185 -2.45 11.22 -9.40
C MET A 185 -3.34 12.35 -9.91
N TRP A 186 -4.16 12.94 -9.04
CA TRP A 186 -5.01 14.08 -9.37
C TRP A 186 -4.20 15.27 -9.88
N ILE A 187 -3.18 15.71 -9.14
CA ILE A 187 -2.31 16.81 -9.59
C ILE A 187 -1.57 16.40 -10.87
N SER A 188 -1.02 15.18 -10.94
CA SER A 188 -0.30 14.69 -12.12
C SER A 188 -1.15 14.75 -13.39
N PHE A 189 -2.46 14.49 -13.29
CA PHE A 189 -3.40 14.59 -14.41
C PHE A 189 -3.77 16.01 -14.82
N LEU A 190 -3.55 16.98 -13.93
CA LEU A 190 -3.83 18.41 -14.15
C LEU A 190 -2.60 19.19 -14.63
N ILE A 191 -1.40 18.59 -14.61
CA ILE A 191 -0.20 19.21 -15.20
C ILE A 191 -0.41 19.35 -16.73
N PRO A 192 -0.31 20.57 -17.28
CA PRO A 192 -0.55 20.84 -18.69
C PRO A 192 0.67 20.44 -19.55
N LYS A 193 0.51 20.49 -20.87
CA LYS A 193 1.61 20.32 -21.82
C LYS A 193 2.73 21.34 -21.54
N ILE A 194 3.99 20.92 -21.65
CA ILE A 194 5.16 21.80 -21.49
C ILE A 194 5.16 22.92 -22.54
N GLU A 195 5.38 24.16 -22.11
CA GLU A 195 5.45 25.37 -22.93
C GLU A 195 6.54 26.33 -22.41
N ASP A 196 7.09 27.15 -23.32
CA ASP A 196 8.09 28.18 -23.00
C ASP A 196 7.39 29.43 -22.43
N GLY A 197 7.13 29.43 -21.12
CA GLY A 197 6.57 30.58 -20.38
C GLY A 197 5.23 30.30 -19.71
N ASN A 198 4.76 31.23 -18.88
CA ASN A 198 3.53 31.11 -18.08
C ASN A 198 3.50 29.86 -17.17
N ASN A 199 4.65 29.48 -16.60
CA ASN A 199 4.80 28.25 -15.81
C ASN A 199 4.68 28.47 -14.29
N PHE A 200 4.28 29.66 -13.83
CA PHE A 200 4.13 29.92 -12.38
C PHE A 200 3.09 29.01 -11.71
N GLY A 201 1.92 28.80 -12.34
CA GLY A 201 0.95 27.86 -11.78
C GLY A 201 1.42 26.40 -11.89
N VAL A 202 2.25 26.09 -12.89
CA VAL A 202 2.85 24.76 -13.03
C VAL A 202 3.86 24.50 -11.92
N SER A 203 4.69 25.48 -11.55
CA SER A 203 5.61 25.32 -10.41
C SER A 203 4.87 25.12 -9.09
N ILE A 204 3.71 25.77 -8.89
CA ILE A 204 2.85 25.50 -7.72
C ILE A 204 2.34 24.06 -7.73
N GLN A 205 1.96 23.52 -8.89
CA GLN A 205 1.57 22.10 -9.01
C GLN A 205 2.74 21.18 -8.66
N GLU A 206 3.95 21.46 -9.16
CA GLU A 206 5.16 20.68 -8.89
C GLU A 206 5.54 20.70 -7.40
N ASP A 207 5.53 21.86 -6.76
CA ASP A 207 5.82 22.00 -5.33
C ASP A 207 4.81 21.26 -4.46
N THR A 208 3.51 21.39 -4.78
CA THR A 208 2.45 20.68 -4.05
C THR A 208 2.54 19.18 -4.26
N LEU A 209 2.85 18.73 -5.48
CA LEU A 209 3.06 17.31 -5.81
C LEU A 209 4.25 16.73 -5.03
N SER A 210 5.33 17.48 -4.90
CA SER A 210 6.52 17.09 -4.13
C SER A 210 6.21 16.90 -2.64
N GLU A 211 5.42 17.80 -2.04
CA GLU A 211 4.97 17.65 -0.66
C GLU A 211 4.09 16.39 -0.49
N ILE A 212 3.16 16.14 -1.40
CA ILE A 212 2.32 14.92 -1.36
C ILE A 212 3.17 13.64 -1.45
N GLN A 213 4.18 13.61 -2.33
CA GLN A 213 5.10 12.48 -2.46
C GLN A 213 5.94 12.26 -1.21
N THR A 214 6.33 13.34 -0.54
CA THR A 214 7.04 13.30 0.74
C THR A 214 6.15 12.68 1.82
N VAL A 215 4.89 13.13 1.94
CA VAL A 215 3.92 12.55 2.89
C VAL A 215 3.66 11.07 2.61
N GLU A 216 3.49 10.67 1.35
CA GLU A 216 3.31 9.27 0.97
C GLU A 216 4.50 8.40 1.43
N SER A 217 5.72 8.89 1.21
CA SER A 217 6.96 8.18 1.54
C SER A 217 7.18 8.05 3.06
N GLU A 218 6.96 9.14 3.80
CA GLU A 218 7.04 9.12 5.27
C GLU A 218 5.99 8.21 5.89
N SER A 219 4.76 8.23 5.35
CA SER A 219 3.67 7.37 5.82
C SER A 219 3.99 5.89 5.62
N ALA A 220 4.59 5.53 4.48
CA ALA A 220 5.08 4.17 4.25
C ALA A 220 6.17 3.77 5.25
N ALA A 221 7.06 4.70 5.62
CA ALA A 221 8.10 4.46 6.62
C ALA A 221 7.53 4.19 8.03
N PHE A 222 6.45 4.89 8.43
CA PHE A 222 5.74 4.59 9.68
C PHE A 222 5.22 3.15 9.72
N PHE A 223 4.68 2.67 8.59
CA PHE A 223 4.20 1.29 8.49
C PHE A 223 5.32 0.27 8.65
N GLU A 224 6.49 0.54 8.06
CA GLU A 224 7.67 -0.33 8.18
C GLU A 224 8.19 -0.38 9.63
N GLN A 225 8.18 0.75 10.34
CA GLN A 225 8.66 0.85 11.72
C GLN A 225 7.96 -0.14 12.65
N ILE A 226 6.66 -0.37 12.48
CA ILE A 226 5.88 -1.33 13.28
C ILE A 226 6.47 -2.75 13.15
N SER A 227 6.93 -3.14 11.96
CA SER A 227 7.55 -4.45 11.76
C SER A 227 8.91 -4.55 12.46
N ARG A 228 9.67 -3.45 12.49
CA ARG A 228 10.98 -3.39 13.16
C ARG A 228 10.87 -3.56 14.66
N TYR A 229 9.77 -3.11 15.28
CA TYR A 229 9.50 -3.37 16.70
C TYR A 229 9.45 -4.86 17.02
N PHE A 230 8.63 -5.63 16.30
CA PHE A 230 8.51 -7.08 16.54
C PHE A 230 9.85 -7.81 16.36
N ILE A 231 10.63 -7.44 15.34
CA ILE A 231 11.95 -8.01 15.10
C ILE A 231 12.91 -7.67 16.26
N SER A 232 12.92 -6.42 16.71
CA SER A 232 13.81 -5.94 17.78
C SER A 232 13.45 -6.59 19.11
N ARG A 233 12.17 -6.60 19.46
CA ARG A 233 11.65 -7.26 20.66
C ARG A 233 11.97 -8.75 20.67
N ALA A 234 11.74 -9.46 19.58
CA ALA A 234 12.06 -10.89 19.47
C ALA A 234 13.57 -11.16 19.66
N LYS A 235 14.44 -10.29 19.11
CA LYS A 235 15.89 -10.40 19.31
C LYS A 235 16.27 -10.26 20.78
N VAL A 236 15.74 -9.27 21.50
CA VAL A 236 16.05 -9.07 22.92
C VAL A 236 15.46 -10.19 23.79
N ILE A 237 14.22 -10.63 23.53
CA ILE A 237 13.63 -11.80 24.21
C ILE A 237 14.49 -13.05 24.04
N SER A 238 15.07 -13.27 22.85
CA SER A 238 15.99 -14.39 22.64
C SER A 238 17.24 -14.32 23.52
N LYS A 239 17.65 -13.11 23.94
CA LYS A 239 18.75 -12.89 24.88
C LYS A 239 18.30 -13.13 26.32
N VAL A 240 17.10 -12.70 26.71
CA VAL A 240 16.51 -13.04 28.01
C VAL A 240 16.45 -14.56 28.19
N ALA A 241 15.98 -15.28 27.17
CA ALA A 241 15.92 -16.75 27.21
C ALA A 241 17.31 -17.43 27.29
N LYS A 242 18.36 -16.82 26.71
CA LYS A 242 19.74 -17.36 26.73
C LYS A 242 20.48 -17.02 28.01
N TYR A 243 20.22 -15.84 28.56
CA TYR A 243 20.96 -15.25 29.68
C TYR A 243 19.96 -14.69 30.70
N PRO A 244 19.11 -15.55 31.31
CA PRO A 244 18.03 -15.08 32.18
C PRO A 244 18.54 -14.41 33.48
N HIS A 245 19.79 -14.64 33.85
CA HIS A 245 20.47 -13.99 34.99
C HIS A 245 20.94 -12.56 34.69
N VAL A 246 20.88 -12.10 33.44
CA VAL A 246 21.25 -10.73 33.06
C VAL A 246 19.99 -9.87 33.03
N GLU A 247 19.71 -9.19 34.14
CA GLU A 247 18.51 -8.38 34.35
C GLU A 247 18.32 -7.27 33.29
N ASP A 248 19.42 -6.72 32.76
CA ASP A 248 19.39 -5.69 31.71
C ASP A 248 18.67 -6.15 30.44
N TYR A 249 18.69 -7.44 30.10
CA TYR A 249 17.94 -7.93 28.94
C TYR A 249 16.43 -7.88 29.19
N THR A 250 15.98 -8.19 30.40
CA THR A 250 14.56 -8.08 30.78
C THR A 250 14.14 -6.62 30.79
N ARG A 251 14.94 -5.73 31.40
CA ARG A 251 14.73 -4.28 31.37
C ARG A 251 14.64 -3.76 29.92
N ALA A 252 15.55 -4.17 29.05
CA ALA A 252 15.57 -3.74 27.66
C ALA A 252 14.31 -4.11 26.87
N VAL A 253 13.61 -5.21 27.21
CA VAL A 253 12.30 -5.52 26.60
C VAL A 253 11.25 -4.50 27.04
N HIS A 254 11.22 -4.12 28.32
CA HIS A 254 10.28 -3.12 28.82
C HIS A 254 10.53 -1.75 28.18
N GLU A 255 11.81 -1.33 28.09
CA GLU A 255 12.19 -0.08 27.40
C GLU A 255 11.79 -0.08 25.92
N LEU A 256 11.90 -1.24 25.24
CA LEU A 256 11.42 -1.37 23.86
C LEU A 256 9.90 -1.21 23.75
N ASP A 257 9.15 -1.76 24.69
CA ASP A 257 7.69 -1.68 24.72
C ASP A 257 7.23 -0.22 25.02
N GLU A 258 7.85 0.47 25.97
CA GLU A 258 7.59 1.88 26.28
C GLU A 258 7.95 2.81 25.12
N LYS A 259 9.12 2.59 24.48
CA LYS A 259 9.54 3.32 23.28
C LYS A 259 8.56 3.14 22.13
N GLU A 260 8.04 1.93 21.93
CA GLU A 260 7.07 1.67 20.87
C GLU A 260 5.74 2.34 21.13
N TYR A 261 5.29 2.36 22.39
CA TYR A 261 4.09 3.10 22.77
C TYR A 261 4.20 4.59 22.40
N LEU A 262 5.28 5.26 22.81
CA LEU A 262 5.53 6.66 22.43
C LEU A 262 5.57 6.84 20.91
N SER A 263 6.22 5.91 20.21
CA SER A 263 6.32 5.95 18.76
C SER A 263 4.95 5.86 18.08
N LEU A 264 4.06 4.97 18.53
CA LEU A 264 2.72 4.82 17.96
C LEU A 264 1.86 6.06 18.18
N TRP A 265 1.98 6.69 19.35
CA TRP A 265 1.32 7.96 19.64
C TRP A 265 1.83 9.09 18.73
N LEU A 266 3.16 9.22 18.58
CA LEU A 266 3.76 10.21 17.67
C LEU A 266 3.29 10.01 16.22
N VAL A 267 3.23 8.77 15.74
CA VAL A 267 2.75 8.47 14.40
C VAL A 267 1.29 8.90 14.20
N MET A 268 0.42 8.72 15.20
CA MET A 268 -0.97 9.20 15.11
C MET A 268 -1.06 10.72 15.03
N CYS A 269 -0.25 11.43 15.82
CA CYS A 269 -0.13 12.89 15.75
C CYS A 269 0.36 13.33 14.36
N GLU A 270 1.41 12.70 13.84
CA GLU A 270 1.95 13.01 12.51
C GLU A 270 0.95 12.74 11.41
N VAL A 271 0.25 11.60 11.40
CA VAL A 271 -0.77 11.32 10.39
C VAL A 271 -1.86 12.41 10.38
N ARG A 272 -2.36 12.82 11.56
CA ARG A 272 -3.31 13.93 11.65
C ARG A 272 -2.72 15.23 11.10
N ASN A 273 -1.48 15.56 11.50
CA ASN A 273 -0.81 16.78 11.06
C ASN A 273 -0.58 16.80 9.54
N ARG A 274 -0.27 15.64 8.92
CA ARG A 274 -0.13 15.49 7.48
C ARG A 274 -1.45 15.68 6.74
N TYR A 275 -2.56 15.17 7.26
CA TYR A 275 -3.87 15.52 6.69
C TYR A 275 -4.16 17.02 6.78
N CYS A 276 -3.84 17.67 7.91
CA CYS A 276 -4.01 19.11 8.06
C CYS A 276 -3.15 19.90 7.05
N SER A 277 -1.87 19.55 6.92
CA SER A 277 -0.95 20.26 6.03
C SER A 277 -1.33 20.08 4.56
N LEU A 278 -1.67 18.85 4.15
CA LEU A 278 -2.14 18.57 2.79
C LEU A 278 -3.46 19.29 2.49
N HIS A 279 -4.42 19.27 3.42
CA HIS A 279 -5.68 20.00 3.25
C HIS A 279 -5.42 21.51 3.09
N ASP A 280 -4.57 22.09 3.93
CA ASP A 280 -4.27 23.53 3.92
C ASP A 280 -3.56 23.97 2.63
N ILE A 281 -2.48 23.28 2.23
CA ILE A 281 -1.72 23.63 1.02
C ILE A 281 -2.57 23.46 -0.25
N VAL A 282 -3.36 22.37 -0.35
CA VAL A 282 -4.20 22.12 -1.51
C VAL A 282 -5.33 23.15 -1.60
N THR A 283 -6.00 23.43 -0.49
CA THR A 283 -7.13 24.37 -0.47
C THR A 283 -6.69 25.79 -0.79
N LYS A 284 -5.57 26.26 -0.23
CA LYS A 284 -5.01 27.60 -0.50
C LYS A 284 -4.62 27.79 -1.97
N ASN A 285 -4.16 26.73 -2.63
CA ASN A 285 -3.65 26.79 -3.99
C ASN A 285 -4.62 26.22 -5.05
N LEU A 286 -5.85 25.89 -4.65
CA LEU A 286 -6.80 25.10 -5.46
C LEU A 286 -7.03 25.67 -6.87
N GLU A 287 -7.13 27.00 -7.00
CA GLU A 287 -7.31 27.66 -8.29
C GLU A 287 -6.14 27.37 -9.25
N LYS A 288 -4.90 27.55 -8.78
CA LYS A 288 -3.69 27.32 -9.56
C LYS A 288 -3.45 25.83 -9.81
N LEU A 289 -3.84 24.96 -8.88
CA LEU A 289 -3.78 23.51 -9.07
C LEU A 289 -4.72 23.04 -10.19
N LYS A 290 -5.92 23.61 -10.31
CA LYS A 290 -6.87 23.24 -11.37
C LYS A 290 -6.62 23.97 -12.69
N LYS A 291 -6.16 25.21 -12.64
CA LYS A 291 -5.92 26.09 -13.81
C LYS A 291 -4.57 26.80 -13.67
N PRO A 292 -3.45 26.10 -13.95
CA PRO A 292 -2.11 26.65 -13.73
C PRO A 292 -1.73 27.78 -14.70
N ARG A 293 -2.37 27.84 -15.88
CA ARG A 293 -2.17 28.90 -16.87
C ARG A 293 -3.42 29.77 -16.96
N SER A 294 -3.26 31.08 -16.84
CA SER A 294 -4.31 32.03 -17.23
C SER A 294 -4.51 31.95 -18.73
N SER A 295 -5.76 31.91 -19.18
CA SER A 295 -6.07 32.00 -20.60
C SER A 295 -5.67 33.39 -21.10
N ASN A 296 -4.65 33.46 -21.96
CA ASN A 296 -4.25 34.72 -22.64
C ASN A 296 -5.36 35.33 -23.53
N ALA A 297 -6.56 34.74 -23.56
CA ALA A 297 -7.71 35.22 -24.32
C ALA A 297 -8.42 36.42 -23.66
N GLU A 298 -8.18 36.72 -22.39
CA GLU A 298 -8.84 37.85 -21.70
C GLU A 298 -8.04 39.18 -21.75
N SER A 299 -6.81 39.20 -22.25
CA SER A 299 -6.02 40.46 -22.34
C SER A 299 -6.10 41.14 -23.72
N LEU A 300 -7.10 40.81 -24.54
CA LEU A 300 -7.20 41.28 -25.93
C LEU A 300 -8.55 41.91 -26.31
N TYR A 301 -9.36 42.32 -25.31
CA TYR A 301 -10.57 43.12 -25.53
C TYR A 301 -10.62 44.34 -24.63
#